data_AF-A0AAU2AR77-F1
#
_entry.id   AF-A0AAU2AR77-F1
#
_cell.length_a   1.000
_cell.length_b   1.000
_cell.length_c   1.000
_cell.angle_alpha   90.00
_cell.angle_beta   90.00
_cell.angle_gamma   90.00
#
_symmetry.space_group_name_H-M   'P 1'
#
loop_
_entity.id
_entity.type
_entity.pdbx_description
1 polymer ?
#
loop_
_entity_poly.entity_id
_entity_poly.type
_entity_poly.pdbx_seq_one_letter_code
_entity_poly.pdbx_strand_id
1 'polypeptide(L)'
;MRIRNTEQPTAQRAGESEQDALELSAELDELLRAKQYANQRERRLMESVRSLPERQRPDAELLRQLAQARTLREGLGARCLELSDQLTALEDRLRQPAPRQSGPIPRQPTGARFADGAYEEAPAPAVPQPAPPAPPATGARFGNPRPLARAQPRPTSQPRLRPADTAAAPPAPPPPLPAPQAPQAPRASQAPEARRRSPAELAALAERVTTLHRQGATHESTALLNEAAALLLPPDTAHLAGLLARSGPPGASVRLAREAAQSTPAQAAGTLAELRQAGLAAEAAELFHALWNYPAAALPALLAALERAGQHADAATLLWEWGSAPAAELASLATALERGGRSGDARTLLRQAAGRPTADLTALASTLPAPLPAVLLHELAALRPPAELVRLAAALEAHRELYAALLSVLIEEEGRHRTTLAALRTAGLPTTTAPARSRWGRR
;
A
#
# COMPACT_ATOMS: atom_id res chain seq x y z
N MET A 1 4.71 30.39 63.56
CA MET A 1 3.79 29.76 62.59
C MET A 1 4.51 29.74 61.24
N ARG A 2 5.25 28.66 60.93
CA ARG A 2 6.02 28.52 59.67
C ARG A 2 5.19 27.71 58.69
N ILE A 3 4.71 28.35 57.63
CA ILE A 3 4.03 27.70 56.52
C ILE A 3 5.13 27.08 55.64
N ARG A 4 5.24 25.74 55.68
CA ARG A 4 6.10 25.00 54.74
C ARG A 4 5.37 24.93 53.40
N ASN A 5 5.78 25.74 52.44
CA ASN A 5 5.39 25.56 51.04
C ASN A 5 6.10 24.31 50.50
N THR A 6 5.31 23.29 50.19
CA THR A 6 5.74 22.10 49.45
C THR A 6 5.74 22.43 47.96
N GLU A 7 6.85 22.97 47.46
CA GLU A 7 7.12 22.99 46.03
C GLU A 7 7.46 21.55 45.59
N GLN A 8 6.45 20.83 45.11
CA GLN A 8 6.66 19.53 44.46
C GLN A 8 7.38 19.72 43.11
N PRO A 9 8.26 18.80 42.70
CA PRO A 9 9.13 18.98 41.56
C PRO A 9 8.33 18.88 40.26
N THR A 10 8.36 19.94 39.44
CA THR A 10 7.76 20.01 38.10
C THR A 10 8.25 18.93 37.14
N ALA A 11 9.42 18.33 37.40
CA ALA A 11 9.98 17.24 36.61
C ALA A 11 9.13 15.96 36.66
N GLN A 12 8.42 15.70 37.77
CA GLN A 12 7.65 14.47 37.93
C GLN A 12 6.38 14.47 37.06
N ARG A 13 5.73 15.64 36.90
CA ARG A 13 4.55 15.82 36.03
C ARG A 13 4.85 15.69 34.54
N ALA A 14 6.05 16.08 34.11
CA ALA A 14 6.46 15.95 32.71
C ALA A 14 6.62 14.46 32.34
N GLY A 15 7.23 13.66 33.22
CA GLY A 15 7.38 12.22 33.00
C GLY A 15 6.06 11.46 32.96
N GLU A 16 5.09 11.82 33.82
CA GLU A 16 3.74 11.24 33.80
C GLU A 16 3.03 11.52 32.47
N SER A 17 3.15 12.75 31.95
CA SER A 17 2.49 13.14 30.69
C SER A 17 3.05 12.40 29.46
N GLU A 18 4.36 12.11 29.43
CA GLU A 18 4.98 11.32 28.36
C GLU A 18 4.56 9.84 28.42
N GLN A 19 4.40 9.28 29.62
CA GLN A 19 3.90 7.92 29.81
C GLN A 19 2.45 7.78 29.33
N ASP A 20 1.59 8.74 29.71
CA ASP A 20 0.19 8.77 29.25
C ASP A 20 0.10 8.82 27.71
N ALA A 21 0.99 9.58 27.04
CA ALA A 21 1.03 9.64 25.59
C ALA A 21 1.42 8.29 24.95
N LEU A 22 2.38 7.58 25.54
CA LEU A 22 2.79 6.25 25.08
C LEU A 22 1.67 5.21 25.26
N GLU A 23 0.96 5.25 26.39
CA GLU A 23 -0.17 4.35 26.67
C GLU A 23 -1.32 4.59 25.69
N LEU A 24 -1.70 5.85 25.46
CA LEU A 24 -2.73 6.21 24.48
C LEU A 24 -2.35 5.80 23.05
N SER A 25 -1.08 5.95 22.67
CA SER A 25 -0.59 5.50 21.37
C SER A 25 -0.67 3.98 21.22
N ALA A 26 -0.35 3.21 22.27
CA ALA A 26 -0.46 1.76 22.26
C ALA A 26 -1.93 1.30 22.18
N GLU A 27 -2.85 1.96 22.92
CA GLU A 27 -4.30 1.69 22.83
C GLU A 27 -4.82 1.99 21.42
N LEU A 28 -4.38 3.09 20.80
CA LEU A 28 -4.76 3.44 19.43
C LEU A 28 -4.32 2.37 18.43
N ASP A 29 -3.08 1.89 18.53
CA ASP A 29 -2.56 0.83 17.67
C ASP A 29 -3.35 -0.48 17.81
N GLU A 30 -3.74 -0.85 19.03
CA GLU A 30 -4.58 -2.02 19.29
C GLU A 30 -5.96 -1.88 18.65
N LEU A 31 -6.60 -0.71 18.80
CA LEU A 31 -7.90 -0.44 18.19
C LEU A 31 -7.85 -0.39 16.67
N LEU A 32 -6.77 0.11 16.07
CA LEU A 32 -6.57 0.09 14.63
C LEU A 32 -6.49 -1.35 14.11
N ARG A 33 -5.78 -2.25 14.81
CA ARG A 33 -5.78 -3.69 14.48
C ARG A 33 -7.17 -4.31 14.64
N ALA A 34 -7.86 -4.03 15.73
CA ALA A 34 -9.23 -4.53 15.96
C ALA A 34 -10.19 -4.07 14.86
N LYS A 35 -10.08 -2.81 14.42
CA LYS A 35 -10.87 -2.24 13.32
C LYS A 35 -10.59 -2.94 11.99
N GLN A 36 -9.32 -3.26 11.69
CA GLN A 36 -8.95 -4.02 10.51
C GLN A 36 -9.58 -5.43 10.53
N TYR A 37 -9.55 -6.12 11.67
CA TYR A 37 -10.22 -7.41 11.83
C TYR A 37 -11.74 -7.32 11.64
N ALA A 38 -12.38 -6.29 12.19
CA ALA A 38 -13.82 -6.05 11.99
C ALA A 38 -14.16 -5.83 10.51
N ASN A 39 -13.32 -5.08 9.78
CA ASN A 39 -13.47 -4.85 8.33
C ASN A 39 -13.32 -6.16 7.52
N GLN A 40 -12.28 -6.96 7.81
CA GLN A 40 -12.09 -8.26 7.16
C GLN A 40 -13.27 -9.22 7.45
N ARG A 41 -13.82 -9.19 8.67
CA ARG A 41 -15.01 -9.97 9.02
C ARG A 41 -16.23 -9.51 8.25
N GLU A 42 -16.47 -8.20 8.17
CA GLU A 42 -17.57 -7.62 7.37
C GLU A 42 -17.48 -8.07 5.90
N ARG A 43 -16.29 -7.98 5.30
CA ARG A 43 -16.06 -8.41 3.91
C ARG A 43 -16.38 -9.89 3.70
N ARG A 44 -15.90 -10.78 4.57
CA ARG A 44 -16.19 -12.22 4.49
C ARG A 44 -17.69 -12.53 4.60
N LEU A 45 -18.39 -11.84 5.49
CA LEU A 45 -19.85 -12.01 5.65
C LEU A 45 -20.60 -11.48 4.42
N MET A 46 -20.16 -10.34 3.87
CA MET A 46 -20.76 -9.76 2.67
C MET A 46 -20.55 -10.64 1.43
N GLU A 47 -19.36 -11.22 1.29
CA GLU A 47 -19.07 -12.18 0.23
C GLU A 47 -19.91 -13.45 0.40
N SER A 48 -20.08 -13.93 1.63
CA SER A 48 -20.97 -15.07 1.92
C SER A 48 -22.40 -14.77 1.47
N VAL A 49 -22.91 -13.56 1.75
CA VAL A 49 -24.24 -13.12 1.28
C VAL A 49 -24.31 -13.05 -0.25
N ARG A 50 -23.27 -12.56 -0.92
CA ARG A 50 -23.22 -12.45 -2.40
C ARG A 50 -23.10 -13.80 -3.11
N SER A 51 -22.41 -14.76 -2.50
CA SER A 51 -22.16 -16.08 -3.07
C SER A 51 -23.39 -17.00 -3.06
N LEU A 52 -24.46 -16.59 -2.37
CA LEU A 52 -25.70 -17.36 -2.34
C LEU A 52 -26.40 -17.33 -3.72
N PRO A 53 -26.96 -18.46 -4.18
CA PRO A 53 -27.73 -18.50 -5.42
C PRO A 53 -28.90 -17.51 -5.39
N GLU A 54 -29.22 -16.87 -6.52
CA GLU A 54 -30.30 -15.84 -6.61
C GLU A 54 -31.66 -16.30 -6.06
N ARG A 55 -31.93 -17.61 -6.04
CA ARG A 55 -33.18 -18.19 -5.52
C ARG A 55 -33.18 -18.40 -4.01
N GLN A 56 -32.04 -18.31 -3.36
CA GLN A 56 -31.88 -18.59 -1.93
C GLN A 56 -31.85 -17.28 -1.15
N ARG A 57 -32.81 -17.11 -0.24
CA ARG A 57 -32.80 -15.98 0.68
C ARG A 57 -31.62 -16.11 1.65
N PRO A 58 -30.86 -15.04 1.91
CA PRO A 58 -29.79 -15.07 2.91
C PRO A 58 -30.34 -15.41 4.29
N ASP A 59 -29.62 -16.26 4.99
CA ASP A 59 -29.93 -16.67 6.37
C ASP A 59 -30.03 -15.42 7.28
N ALA A 60 -31.06 -15.38 8.12
CA ALA A 60 -31.30 -14.28 9.05
C ALA A 60 -30.14 -14.13 10.05
N GLU A 61 -29.47 -15.23 10.41
CA GLU A 61 -28.30 -15.19 11.29
C GLU A 61 -27.10 -14.54 10.59
N LEU A 62 -26.86 -14.86 9.31
CA LEU A 62 -25.79 -14.25 8.52
C LEU A 62 -25.97 -12.73 8.39
N LEU A 63 -27.21 -12.28 8.14
CA LEU A 63 -27.54 -10.85 8.09
C LEU A 63 -27.33 -10.15 9.44
N ARG A 64 -27.68 -10.82 10.55
CA ARG A 64 -27.44 -10.31 11.91
C ARG A 64 -25.96 -10.15 12.21
N GLN A 65 -25.15 -11.14 11.83
CA GLN A 65 -23.69 -11.09 11.99
C GLN A 65 -23.06 -9.97 11.16
N LEU A 66 -23.56 -9.75 9.93
CA LEU A 66 -23.09 -8.66 9.08
C LEU A 66 -23.42 -7.29 9.71
N ALA A 67 -24.64 -7.13 10.24
CA ALA A 67 -25.02 -5.91 10.96
C ALA A 67 -24.14 -5.69 12.20
N GLN A 68 -23.89 -6.73 13.00
CA GLN A 68 -23.02 -6.65 14.17
C GLN A 68 -21.58 -6.27 13.80
N ALA A 69 -21.03 -6.84 12.72
CA ALA A 69 -19.68 -6.49 12.24
C ALA A 69 -19.59 -5.02 11.81
N ARG A 70 -20.63 -4.48 11.15
CA ARG A 70 -20.72 -3.07 10.78
C ARG A 70 -20.76 -2.16 12.00
N THR A 71 -21.64 -2.43 12.95
CA THR A 71 -21.74 -1.66 14.20
C THR A 71 -20.42 -1.69 14.98
N LEU A 72 -19.75 -2.84 15.05
CA LEU A 72 -18.45 -2.96 15.69
C LEU A 72 -17.38 -2.12 14.97
N ARG A 73 -17.32 -2.18 13.64
CA ARG A 73 -16.38 -1.36 12.84
C ARG A 73 -16.62 0.14 13.05
N GLU A 74 -17.88 0.57 13.09
CA GLU A 74 -18.27 1.96 13.33
C GLU A 74 -17.89 2.41 14.75
N GLY A 75 -18.19 1.60 15.78
CA GLY A 75 -17.83 1.89 17.17
C GLY A 75 -16.32 1.97 17.39
N LEU A 76 -15.55 1.03 16.83
CA LEU A 76 -14.08 1.08 16.87
C LEU A 76 -13.54 2.32 16.13
N GLY A 77 -14.19 2.71 15.03
CA GLY A 77 -13.86 3.93 14.29
C GLY A 77 -14.05 5.20 15.10
N ALA A 78 -15.17 5.31 15.83
CA ALA A 78 -15.43 6.43 16.72
C ALA A 78 -14.41 6.52 17.86
N ARG A 79 -14.09 5.37 18.49
CA ARG A 79 -13.10 5.32 19.57
C ARG A 79 -11.69 5.70 19.11
N CYS A 80 -11.28 5.30 17.91
CA CYS A 80 -10.00 5.73 17.33
C CYS A 80 -9.92 7.24 17.17
N LEU A 81 -11.02 7.89 16.76
CA LEU A 81 -11.08 9.35 16.64
C LEU A 81 -10.95 10.03 18.02
N GLU A 82 -11.68 9.54 19.03
CA GLU A 82 -11.59 10.06 20.40
C GLU A 82 -10.15 10.00 20.95
N LEU A 83 -9.45 8.87 20.78
CA LEU A 83 -8.07 8.73 21.24
C LEU A 83 -7.10 9.62 20.44
N SER A 84 -7.31 9.78 19.14
CA SER A 84 -6.53 10.70 18.31
C SER A 84 -6.68 12.16 18.79
N ASP A 85 -7.91 12.57 19.14
CA ASP A 85 -8.18 13.90 19.68
C ASP A 85 -7.52 14.08 21.06
N GLN A 86 -7.55 13.04 21.91
CA GLN A 86 -6.89 13.05 23.21
C GLN A 86 -5.37 13.17 23.10
N LEU A 87 -4.74 12.40 22.20
CA LEU A 87 -3.31 12.48 21.90
C LEU A 87 -2.93 13.89 21.41
N THR A 88 -3.70 14.44 20.48
CA THR A 88 -3.47 15.81 19.97
C THR A 88 -3.57 16.84 21.09
N ALA A 89 -4.58 16.74 21.96
CA ALA A 89 -4.74 17.64 23.10
C ALA A 89 -3.64 17.49 24.17
N LEU A 90 -3.01 16.31 24.27
CA LEU A 90 -1.87 16.05 25.16
C LEU A 90 -0.59 16.64 24.56
N GLU A 91 -0.34 16.43 23.26
CA GLU A 91 0.77 17.04 22.54
C GLU A 91 0.72 18.57 22.58
N ASP A 92 -0.46 19.18 22.40
CA ASP A 92 -0.64 20.62 22.51
C ASP A 92 -0.31 21.14 23.91
N ARG A 93 -0.67 20.39 24.96
CA ARG A 93 -0.30 20.70 26.35
C ARG A 93 1.20 20.59 26.59
N LEU A 94 1.87 19.62 25.98
CA LEU A 94 3.33 19.47 26.05
C LEU A 94 4.06 20.56 25.28
N ARG A 95 3.51 21.02 24.15
CA ARG A 95 4.07 22.12 23.35
C ARG A 95 3.88 23.49 23.99
N GLN A 96 2.83 23.68 24.77
CA GLN A 96 2.60 24.95 25.45
C GLN A 96 3.68 25.16 26.52
N PRO A 97 4.58 26.16 26.36
CA PRO A 97 5.55 26.47 27.39
C PRO A 97 4.78 26.86 28.65
N ALA A 98 5.15 26.26 29.80
CA ALA A 98 4.52 26.54 31.08
C ALA A 98 4.33 28.06 31.20
N PRO A 99 3.10 28.54 31.50
CA PRO A 99 2.85 29.97 31.59
C PRO A 99 3.87 30.52 32.57
N ARG A 100 4.83 31.31 32.07
CA ARG A 100 5.78 32.00 32.91
C ARG A 100 4.90 32.77 33.87
N GLN A 101 4.90 32.38 35.14
CA GLN A 101 4.28 33.16 36.18
C GLN A 101 5.06 34.46 36.22
N SER A 102 4.66 35.42 35.37
CA SER A 102 5.02 36.81 35.47
C SER A 102 4.28 37.36 36.67
N GLY A 103 4.68 36.88 37.86
CA GLY A 103 4.43 37.59 39.08
C GLY A 103 4.99 39.00 38.91
N PRO A 104 4.24 40.05 39.29
CA PRO A 104 4.73 41.41 39.18
C PRO A 104 6.01 41.51 40.02
N ILE A 105 7.16 41.63 39.36
CA ILE A 105 8.43 41.91 40.04
C ILE A 105 8.19 43.20 40.83
N PRO A 106 8.20 43.18 42.19
CA PRO A 106 8.05 44.40 42.95
C PRO A 106 9.27 45.27 42.62
N ARG A 107 9.01 46.39 41.93
CA ARG A 107 10.01 47.43 41.69
C ARG A 107 10.48 47.92 43.06
N GLN A 108 11.67 47.51 43.47
CA GLN A 108 12.35 48.13 44.60
C GLN A 108 12.66 49.59 44.23
N PRO A 109 12.27 50.56 45.07
CA PRO A 109 12.66 51.95 44.89
C PRO A 109 14.10 52.12 45.41
N THR A 110 15.09 52.06 44.52
CA THR A 110 16.47 52.46 44.84
C THR A 110 16.57 53.98 44.81
N GLY A 111 16.30 54.60 45.95
CA GLY A 111 16.75 55.95 46.28
C GLY A 111 17.92 55.86 47.24
N ALA A 112 19.14 56.09 46.77
CA ALA A 112 20.25 56.58 47.60
C ALA A 112 21.37 57.13 46.71
N ARG A 113 21.64 58.42 46.92
CA ARG A 113 22.75 59.20 46.38
C ARG A 113 24.09 58.60 46.83
N PHE A 114 25.05 58.50 45.93
CA PHE A 114 26.46 58.69 46.26
C PHE A 114 27.12 59.56 45.19
N ALA A 115 27.81 60.59 45.68
CA ALA A 115 28.72 61.45 44.95
C ALA A 115 30.13 60.84 45.01
N ASP A 116 30.91 61.20 43.99
CA ASP A 116 32.36 61.09 43.86
C ASP A 116 33.01 59.70 43.79
N GLY A 117 33.74 59.50 42.69
CA GLY A 117 35.01 58.77 42.74
C GLY A 117 35.17 57.67 41.71
N ALA A 118 36.03 57.95 40.73
CA ALA A 118 36.87 57.02 39.98
C ALA A 118 36.19 56.03 39.01
N TYR A 119 36.41 56.29 37.73
CA TYR A 119 36.26 55.33 36.64
C TYR A 119 37.31 54.23 36.80
N GLU A 120 36.88 53.01 37.12
CA GLU A 120 37.68 51.81 36.93
C GLU A 120 37.01 50.96 35.85
N GLU A 121 37.73 50.84 34.74
CA GLU A 121 37.34 50.24 33.47
C GLU A 121 37.26 48.71 33.64
N ALA A 122 36.05 48.18 33.80
CA ALA A 122 35.79 46.75 33.82
C ALA A 122 35.73 46.18 32.38
N PRO A 123 36.32 45.00 32.12
CA PRO A 123 36.56 44.51 30.77
C PRO A 123 35.29 44.01 30.09
N ALA A 124 35.22 44.24 28.79
CA ALA A 124 34.15 43.79 27.89
C ALA A 124 33.88 42.28 28.02
N PRO A 125 32.61 41.83 27.96
CA PRO A 125 32.29 40.41 27.93
C PRO A 125 32.84 39.77 26.65
N ALA A 126 33.63 38.73 26.83
CA ALA A 126 34.22 37.96 25.75
C ALA A 126 33.15 37.40 24.81
N VAL A 127 33.33 37.66 23.52
CA VAL A 127 32.59 37.03 22.42
C VAL A 127 32.83 35.51 22.49
N PRO A 128 31.79 34.66 22.51
CA PRO A 128 31.99 33.22 22.51
C PRO A 128 32.60 32.78 21.18
N GLN A 129 33.76 32.14 21.24
CA GLN A 129 34.40 31.50 20.09
C GLN A 129 33.51 30.36 19.57
N PRO A 130 33.37 30.20 18.24
CA PRO A 130 32.66 29.07 17.67
C PRO A 130 33.45 27.77 17.92
N ALA A 131 32.74 26.76 18.45
CA ALA A 131 33.30 25.43 18.68
C ALA A 131 33.77 24.79 17.36
N PRO A 132 34.88 24.02 17.37
CA PRO A 132 35.34 23.30 16.18
C PRO A 132 34.34 22.20 15.78
N PRO A 133 34.18 21.91 14.47
CA PRO A 133 33.27 20.87 14.00
C PRO A 133 33.71 19.49 14.47
N ALA A 134 32.75 18.72 14.99
CA ALA A 134 32.95 17.32 15.35
C ALA A 134 33.36 16.48 14.13
N PRO A 135 34.23 15.46 14.30
CA PRO A 135 34.59 14.55 13.21
C PRO A 135 33.37 13.72 12.76
N PRO A 136 33.23 13.42 11.46
CA PRO A 136 32.11 12.63 10.97
C PRO A 136 32.15 11.20 11.52
N ALA A 137 31.04 10.80 12.12
CA ALA A 137 30.78 9.45 12.58
C ALA A 137 30.99 8.44 11.44
N THR A 138 31.95 7.55 11.64
CA THR A 138 32.27 6.45 10.74
C THR A 138 31.46 5.23 11.19
N GLY A 139 30.38 4.92 10.48
CA GLY A 139 29.55 3.72 10.66
C GLY A 139 28.22 3.91 9.93
N ALA A 140 27.71 3.05 9.06
CA ALA A 140 28.00 1.66 8.76
C ALA A 140 28.05 1.45 7.23
N ARG A 141 29.06 0.69 6.78
CA ARG A 141 29.15 0.15 5.42
C ARG A 141 28.10 -0.95 5.25
N PHE A 142 27.00 -0.65 4.56
CA PHE A 142 26.26 -1.70 3.85
C PHE A 142 26.98 -1.96 2.52
N GLY A 143 27.42 -3.21 2.35
CA GLY A 143 28.16 -3.67 1.18
C GLY A 143 27.28 -3.66 -0.07
N ASN A 144 27.61 -2.79 -1.02
CA ASN A 144 27.22 -2.96 -2.41
C ASN A 144 28.03 -4.11 -3.03
N PRO A 145 27.43 -5.19 -3.54
CA PRO A 145 28.15 -6.10 -4.40
C PRO A 145 28.46 -5.41 -5.73
N ARG A 146 29.76 -5.29 -6.03
CA ARG A 146 30.28 -4.93 -7.35
C ARG A 146 29.67 -5.84 -8.42
N PRO A 147 29.16 -5.31 -9.55
CA PRO A 147 28.89 -6.13 -10.72
C PRO A 147 30.23 -6.55 -11.33
N LEU A 148 30.48 -7.86 -11.35
CA LEU A 148 31.52 -8.46 -12.16
C LEU A 148 31.19 -8.20 -13.63
N ALA A 149 32.13 -7.54 -14.32
CA ALA A 149 32.10 -7.30 -15.75
C ALA A 149 31.97 -8.64 -16.49
N ARG A 150 30.78 -8.89 -17.03
CA ARG A 150 30.52 -10.02 -17.91
C ARG A 150 31.04 -9.65 -19.29
N ALA A 151 32.10 -10.34 -19.71
CA ALA A 151 32.66 -10.27 -21.05
C ALA A 151 31.56 -10.51 -22.10
N GLN A 152 31.39 -9.55 -23.01
CA GLN A 152 30.53 -9.69 -24.17
C GLN A 152 31.17 -10.71 -25.14
N PRO A 153 30.44 -11.74 -25.61
CA PRO A 153 30.91 -12.56 -26.71
C PRO A 153 30.87 -11.75 -28.02
N ARG A 154 32.00 -11.77 -28.72
CA ARG A 154 32.18 -11.21 -30.07
C ARG A 154 31.15 -11.82 -31.05
N PRO A 155 30.55 -11.04 -31.96
CA PRO A 155 29.75 -11.59 -33.04
C PRO A 155 30.66 -12.33 -34.03
N THR A 156 30.42 -13.63 -34.18
CA THR A 156 31.02 -14.48 -35.21
C THR A 156 30.53 -14.04 -36.59
N SER A 157 31.51 -13.90 -37.47
CA SER A 157 31.43 -13.56 -38.89
C SER A 157 30.44 -14.46 -39.64
N GLN A 158 29.44 -13.84 -40.27
CA GLN A 158 28.61 -14.50 -41.29
C GLN A 158 29.40 -14.59 -42.61
N PRO A 159 29.33 -15.72 -43.33
CA PRO A 159 29.97 -15.87 -44.64
C PRO A 159 29.17 -15.13 -45.71
N ARG A 160 29.87 -14.30 -46.50
CA ARG A 160 29.38 -13.69 -47.74
C ARG A 160 29.09 -14.79 -48.77
N LEU A 161 27.83 -14.92 -49.18
CA LEU A 161 27.47 -15.60 -50.42
C LEU A 161 27.35 -14.56 -51.55
N ARG A 162 27.98 -14.90 -52.69
CA ARG A 162 27.99 -14.15 -53.95
C ARG A 162 26.58 -14.08 -54.59
N PRO A 163 26.31 -13.05 -55.41
CA PRO A 163 25.09 -12.97 -56.20
C PRO A 163 25.20 -13.82 -57.47
N ALA A 164 24.15 -14.58 -57.77
CA ALA A 164 23.91 -15.18 -59.08
C ALA A 164 22.53 -14.75 -59.58
N ASP A 165 22.55 -14.14 -60.76
CA ASP A 165 21.59 -14.24 -61.86
C ASP A 165 20.10 -13.98 -61.61
N THR A 166 19.72 -12.76 -61.98
CA THR A 166 18.67 -12.41 -62.96
C THR A 166 17.71 -13.54 -63.36
N ALA A 167 16.51 -13.55 -62.79
CA ALA A 167 15.35 -14.24 -63.35
C ALA A 167 14.10 -13.37 -63.20
N ALA A 168 13.30 -13.37 -64.27
CA ALA A 168 12.26 -12.41 -64.60
C ALA A 168 11.09 -12.33 -63.60
N ALA A 169 10.60 -11.11 -63.42
CA ALA A 169 9.39 -10.80 -62.68
C ALA A 169 8.13 -11.26 -63.43
N PRO A 170 7.16 -11.94 -62.77
CA PRO A 170 5.83 -12.15 -63.32
C PRO A 170 4.96 -10.88 -63.22
N PRO A 171 4.00 -10.67 -64.14
CA PRO A 171 3.17 -9.47 -64.19
C PRO A 171 2.18 -9.37 -63.03
N ALA A 172 1.95 -8.13 -62.60
CA ALA A 172 1.05 -7.77 -61.51
C ALA A 172 -0.43 -8.12 -61.80
N PRO A 173 -1.21 -8.55 -60.78
CA PRO A 173 -2.64 -8.73 -60.92
C PRO A 173 -3.37 -7.37 -61.04
N PRO A 174 -4.49 -7.30 -61.78
CA PRO A 174 -5.29 -6.08 -61.94
C PRO A 174 -5.99 -5.66 -60.64
N PRO A 175 -6.33 -4.37 -60.49
CA PRO A 175 -6.98 -3.85 -59.28
C PRO A 175 -8.41 -4.40 -59.12
N PRO A 176 -8.87 -4.66 -57.88
CA PRO A 176 -10.23 -5.10 -57.63
C PRO A 176 -11.24 -3.95 -57.88
N LEU A 177 -12.37 -4.32 -58.49
CA LEU A 177 -13.52 -3.44 -58.72
C LEU A 177 -14.14 -2.95 -57.40
N PRO A 178 -14.75 -1.75 -57.38
CA PRO A 178 -15.40 -1.19 -56.19
C PRO A 178 -16.64 -2.02 -55.81
N ALA A 179 -16.67 -2.50 -54.57
CA ALA A 179 -17.83 -3.19 -54.01
C ALA A 179 -19.02 -2.22 -53.83
N PRO A 180 -20.28 -2.67 -54.04
CA PRO A 180 -21.46 -1.86 -53.82
C PRO A 180 -21.62 -1.51 -52.33
N GLN A 181 -21.91 -0.23 -52.07
CA GLN A 181 -22.12 0.31 -50.73
C GLN A 181 -23.31 -0.36 -50.05
N ALA A 182 -23.05 -1.04 -48.93
CA ALA A 182 -24.11 -1.56 -48.08
C ALA A 182 -24.91 -0.41 -47.43
N PRO A 183 -26.24 -0.55 -47.25
CA PRO A 183 -27.08 0.47 -46.62
C PRO A 183 -26.60 0.79 -45.20
N GLN A 184 -26.40 2.08 -44.92
CA GLN A 184 -26.00 2.57 -43.61
C GLN A 184 -27.09 2.24 -42.58
N ALA A 185 -26.76 1.37 -41.61
CA ALA A 185 -27.60 1.14 -40.45
C ALA A 185 -27.73 2.44 -39.60
N PRO A 186 -28.88 2.67 -38.96
CA PRO A 186 -29.12 3.87 -38.15
C PRO A 186 -28.10 3.99 -37.02
N ARG A 187 -27.47 5.16 -36.93
CA ARG A 187 -26.47 5.52 -35.93
C ARG A 187 -27.03 5.31 -34.52
N ALA A 188 -26.55 4.28 -33.83
CA ALA A 188 -26.71 4.15 -32.40
C ALA A 188 -26.14 5.40 -31.72
N SER A 189 -26.93 6.00 -30.82
CA SER A 189 -26.53 7.13 -29.97
C SER A 189 -25.17 6.84 -29.34
N GLN A 190 -24.14 7.54 -29.80
CA GLN A 190 -22.80 7.45 -29.25
C GLN A 190 -22.86 7.91 -27.80
N ALA A 191 -22.43 7.05 -26.87
CA ALA A 191 -22.20 7.43 -25.49
C ALA A 191 -21.32 8.69 -25.46
N PRO A 192 -21.58 9.67 -24.57
CA PRO A 192 -20.84 10.92 -24.54
C PRO A 192 -19.35 10.61 -24.37
N GLU A 193 -18.56 10.87 -25.41
CA GLU A 193 -17.11 10.78 -25.33
C GLU A 193 -16.61 11.72 -24.23
N ALA A 194 -15.71 11.23 -23.39
CA ALA A 194 -15.14 11.98 -22.28
C ALA A 194 -14.34 13.18 -22.80
N ARG A 195 -15.02 14.32 -22.94
CA ARG A 195 -14.42 15.58 -23.37
C ARG A 195 -13.76 16.25 -22.17
N ARG A 196 -12.55 16.77 -22.37
CA ARG A 196 -11.91 17.66 -21.38
C ARG A 196 -12.83 18.82 -21.05
N ARG A 197 -13.02 19.06 -19.75
CA ARG A 197 -13.79 20.21 -19.28
C ARG A 197 -12.96 21.48 -19.38
N SER A 198 -13.64 22.59 -19.66
CA SER A 198 -13.01 23.90 -19.61
C SER A 198 -12.69 24.29 -18.16
N PRO A 199 -11.66 25.12 -17.93
CA PRO A 199 -11.34 25.62 -16.58
C PRO A 199 -12.52 26.33 -15.90
N ALA A 200 -13.36 27.02 -16.67
CA ALA A 200 -14.56 27.69 -16.17
C ALA A 200 -15.59 26.70 -15.63
N GLU A 201 -15.79 25.56 -16.29
CA GLU A 201 -16.70 24.50 -15.81
C GLU A 201 -16.18 23.86 -14.51
N LEU A 202 -14.86 23.67 -14.38
CA LEU A 202 -14.26 23.15 -13.16
C LEU A 202 -14.35 24.14 -12.00
N ALA A 203 -14.17 25.44 -12.26
CA ALA A 203 -14.38 26.50 -11.28
C ALA A 203 -15.84 26.56 -10.80
N ALA A 204 -16.80 26.50 -11.74
CA ALA A 204 -18.22 26.45 -11.42
C ALA A 204 -18.59 25.22 -10.58
N LEU A 205 -17.97 24.06 -10.87
CA LEU A 205 -18.17 22.85 -10.09
C LEU A 205 -17.61 22.99 -8.66
N ALA A 206 -16.42 23.56 -8.49
CA ALA A 206 -15.85 23.85 -7.17
C ALA A 206 -16.70 24.83 -6.35
N GLU A 207 -17.22 25.88 -6.99
CA GLU A 207 -18.14 26.83 -6.37
C GLU A 207 -19.46 26.15 -5.95
N ARG A 208 -19.98 25.24 -6.78
CA ARG A 208 -21.18 24.47 -6.47
C ARG A 208 -20.99 23.59 -5.24
N VAL A 209 -19.88 22.85 -5.17
CA VAL A 209 -19.50 22.05 -3.99
C VAL A 209 -19.43 22.92 -2.73
N THR A 210 -18.77 24.07 -2.83
CA THR A 210 -18.61 25.02 -1.71
C THR A 210 -19.95 25.60 -1.25
N THR A 211 -20.85 25.89 -2.18
CA THR A 211 -22.18 26.42 -1.87
C THR A 211 -23.07 25.39 -1.19
N LEU A 212 -23.09 24.14 -1.69
CA LEU A 212 -23.82 23.04 -1.06
C LEU A 212 -23.32 22.79 0.37
N HIS A 213 -22.01 22.80 0.58
CA HIS A 213 -21.44 22.63 1.91
C HIS A 213 -21.84 23.75 2.88
N ARG A 214 -21.79 25.03 2.45
CA ARG A 214 -22.22 26.18 3.28
C ARG A 214 -23.71 26.14 3.64
N GLN A 215 -24.54 25.53 2.80
CA GLN A 215 -25.96 25.32 3.06
C GLN A 215 -26.24 24.12 3.99
N GLY A 216 -25.21 23.39 4.43
CA GLY A 216 -25.36 22.17 5.23
C GLY A 216 -25.76 20.94 4.42
N ALA A 217 -25.82 21.03 3.08
CA ALA A 217 -26.17 19.93 2.18
C ALA A 217 -24.97 18.99 1.93
N THR A 218 -24.43 18.41 3.01
CA THR A 218 -23.21 17.59 3.00
C THR A 218 -23.34 16.33 2.13
N HIS A 219 -24.51 15.69 2.13
CA HIS A 219 -24.80 14.53 1.31
C HIS A 219 -24.77 14.86 -0.20
N GLU A 220 -25.38 15.97 -0.61
CA GLU A 220 -25.40 16.41 -2.01
C GLU A 220 -24.01 16.81 -2.49
N SER A 221 -23.27 17.57 -1.66
CA SER A 221 -21.87 17.90 -1.93
C SER A 221 -21.01 16.64 -2.08
N THR A 222 -21.26 15.61 -1.28
CA THR A 222 -20.56 14.33 -1.37
C THR A 222 -20.89 13.60 -2.66
N ALA A 223 -22.18 13.49 -3.00
CA ALA A 223 -22.62 12.84 -4.23
C ALA A 223 -22.00 13.49 -5.47
N LEU A 224 -21.92 14.83 -5.48
CA LEU A 224 -21.31 15.59 -6.57
C LEU A 224 -19.81 15.32 -6.72
N LEU A 225 -19.07 15.17 -5.61
CA LEU A 225 -17.65 14.80 -5.65
C LEU A 225 -17.45 13.36 -6.15
N ASN A 226 -18.31 12.43 -5.74
CA ASN A 226 -18.26 11.04 -6.21
C ASN A 226 -18.52 10.96 -7.72
N GLU A 227 -19.53 11.70 -8.21
CA GLU A 227 -19.82 11.80 -9.64
C GLU A 227 -18.66 12.44 -10.41
N ALA A 228 -18.08 13.52 -9.88
CA ALA A 228 -16.92 14.16 -10.49
C ALA A 228 -15.72 13.20 -10.58
N ALA A 229 -15.43 12.45 -9.51
CA ALA A 229 -14.35 11.45 -9.51
C ALA A 229 -14.56 10.34 -10.56
N ALA A 230 -15.80 9.94 -10.80
CA ALA A 230 -16.13 8.92 -11.80
C ALA A 230 -16.04 9.45 -13.24
N LEU A 231 -16.48 10.68 -13.49
CA LEU A 231 -16.67 11.21 -14.85
C LEU A 231 -15.50 12.06 -15.37
N LEU A 232 -14.70 12.67 -14.50
CA LEU A 232 -13.63 13.57 -14.91
C LEU A 232 -12.38 12.82 -15.36
N LEU A 233 -11.75 13.34 -16.41
CA LEU A 233 -10.44 12.88 -16.85
C LEU A 233 -9.39 13.21 -15.78
N PRO A 234 -8.29 12.43 -15.69
CA PRO A 234 -7.22 12.66 -14.72
C PRO A 234 -6.74 14.12 -14.54
N PRO A 235 -6.41 14.88 -15.61
CA PRO A 235 -5.99 16.28 -15.45
C PRO A 235 -7.11 17.18 -14.91
N ASP A 236 -8.36 16.91 -15.29
CA ASP A 236 -9.52 17.69 -14.83
C ASP A 236 -9.81 17.41 -13.35
N THR A 237 -9.67 16.15 -12.92
CA THR A 237 -9.77 15.74 -11.51
C THR A 237 -8.69 16.41 -10.66
N ALA A 238 -7.43 16.41 -11.12
CA ALA A 238 -6.34 17.08 -10.40
C ALA A 238 -6.53 18.61 -10.34
N HIS A 239 -7.02 19.23 -11.43
CA HIS A 239 -7.33 20.65 -11.44
C HIS A 239 -8.47 20.98 -10.46
N LEU A 240 -9.57 20.21 -10.48
CA LEU A 240 -10.66 20.40 -9.52
C LEU A 240 -10.18 20.21 -8.08
N ALA A 241 -9.36 19.18 -7.80
CA ALA A 241 -8.77 18.97 -6.48
C ALA A 241 -7.95 20.19 -6.03
N GLY A 242 -7.14 20.78 -6.93
CA GLY A 242 -6.38 21.99 -6.63
C GLY A 242 -7.24 23.23 -6.35
N LEU A 243 -8.37 23.39 -7.05
CA LEU A 243 -9.34 24.46 -6.76
C LEU A 243 -9.98 24.27 -5.39
N LEU A 244 -10.39 23.04 -5.07
CA LEU A 244 -10.98 22.69 -3.78
C LEU A 244 -9.97 22.82 -2.63
N ALA A 245 -8.70 22.49 -2.84
CA ALA A 245 -7.65 22.62 -1.83
C ALA A 245 -7.39 24.08 -1.44
N ARG A 246 -7.50 25.01 -2.40
CA ARG A 246 -7.24 26.45 -2.17
C ARG A 246 -8.45 27.20 -1.60
N SER A 247 -9.65 26.79 -1.97
CA SER A 247 -10.87 27.61 -1.78
C SER A 247 -12.14 26.82 -1.48
N GLY A 248 -12.05 25.49 -1.45
CA GLY A 248 -13.19 24.62 -1.18
C GLY A 248 -13.37 24.31 0.31
N PRO A 249 -14.40 23.52 0.65
CA PRO A 249 -14.62 23.05 2.01
C PRO A 249 -13.44 22.20 2.52
N PRO A 250 -13.15 22.23 3.84
CA PRO A 250 -12.13 21.36 4.43
C PRO A 250 -12.35 19.89 4.06
N GLY A 251 -11.30 19.24 3.55
CA GLY A 251 -11.31 17.83 3.17
C GLY A 251 -11.99 17.50 1.83
N ALA A 252 -12.58 18.47 1.12
CA ALA A 252 -13.24 18.21 -0.17
C ALA A 252 -12.25 17.72 -1.26
N SER A 253 -11.05 18.29 -1.33
CA SER A 253 -10.00 17.88 -2.28
C SER A 253 -9.51 16.46 -2.00
N VAL A 254 -9.20 16.17 -0.73
CA VAL A 254 -8.80 14.83 -0.25
C VAL A 254 -9.87 13.79 -0.54
N ARG A 255 -11.15 14.13 -0.30
CA ARG A 255 -12.27 13.24 -0.61
C ARG A 255 -12.35 12.93 -2.10
N LEU A 256 -12.29 13.95 -2.95
CA LEU A 256 -12.29 13.77 -4.41
C LEU A 256 -11.17 12.82 -4.85
N ALA A 257 -9.96 13.01 -4.32
CA ALA A 257 -8.81 12.17 -4.62
C ALA A 257 -9.00 10.72 -4.16
N ARG A 258 -9.54 10.50 -2.95
CA ARG A 258 -9.90 9.17 -2.44
C ARG A 258 -10.95 8.48 -3.31
N GLU A 259 -11.99 9.19 -3.74
CA GLU A 259 -13.05 8.61 -4.59
C GLU A 259 -12.52 8.27 -6.00
N ALA A 260 -11.53 9.01 -6.51
CA ALA A 260 -10.88 8.69 -7.78
C ALA A 260 -10.20 7.31 -7.78
N ALA A 261 -9.86 6.76 -6.62
CA ALA A 261 -9.35 5.39 -6.49
C ALA A 261 -10.39 4.31 -6.80
N GLN A 262 -11.69 4.63 -6.88
CA GLN A 262 -12.74 3.69 -7.30
C GLN A 262 -12.94 3.67 -8.82
N SER A 263 -12.25 4.55 -9.55
CA SER A 263 -12.32 4.61 -11.01
C SER A 263 -11.57 3.44 -11.68
N THR A 264 -11.58 3.43 -13.01
CA THR A 264 -10.84 2.43 -13.79
C THR A 264 -9.33 2.48 -13.45
N PRO A 265 -8.58 1.38 -13.59
CA PRO A 265 -7.17 1.36 -13.19
C PRO A 265 -6.31 2.42 -13.90
N ALA A 266 -6.63 2.70 -15.17
CA ALA A 266 -5.96 3.74 -15.95
C ALA A 266 -6.25 5.15 -15.45
N GLN A 267 -7.50 5.42 -15.07
CA GLN A 267 -7.93 6.72 -14.57
C GLN A 267 -7.39 6.98 -13.16
N ALA A 268 -7.40 5.97 -12.27
CA ALA A 268 -6.81 6.09 -10.94
C ALA A 268 -5.30 6.36 -11.00
N ALA A 269 -4.55 5.58 -11.79
CA ALA A 269 -3.11 5.77 -11.96
C ALA A 269 -2.77 7.12 -12.62
N GLY A 270 -3.54 7.52 -13.65
CA GLY A 270 -3.38 8.82 -14.29
C GLY A 270 -3.66 9.96 -13.31
N THR A 271 -4.72 9.87 -12.50
CA THR A 271 -5.08 10.91 -11.52
C THR A 271 -4.00 11.04 -10.46
N LEU A 272 -3.44 9.92 -9.97
CA LEU A 272 -2.32 9.94 -9.04
C LEU A 272 -1.10 10.66 -9.62
N ALA A 273 -0.76 10.40 -10.89
CA ALA A 273 0.34 11.07 -11.55
C ALA A 273 0.11 12.59 -11.70
N GLU A 274 -1.09 12.99 -12.12
CA GLU A 274 -1.48 14.41 -12.28
C GLU A 274 -1.47 15.15 -10.92
N LEU A 275 -2.00 14.54 -9.85
CA LEU A 275 -1.95 15.11 -8.50
C LEU A 275 -0.50 15.36 -8.03
N ARG A 276 0.40 14.41 -8.29
CA ARG A 276 1.83 14.56 -7.96
C ARG A 276 2.50 15.66 -8.77
N GLN A 277 2.23 15.72 -10.07
CA GLN A 277 2.77 16.77 -10.94
C GLN A 277 2.27 18.16 -10.52
N ALA A 278 1.03 18.26 -10.04
CA ALA A 278 0.44 19.49 -9.50
C ALA A 278 0.92 19.85 -8.08
N GLY A 279 1.76 19.03 -7.43
CA GLY A 279 2.24 19.26 -6.07
C GLY A 279 1.20 19.02 -4.97
N LEU A 280 0.11 18.33 -5.28
CA LEU A 280 -0.99 18.02 -4.35
C LEU A 280 -0.67 16.75 -3.56
N ALA A 281 0.33 16.85 -2.67
CA ALA A 281 0.92 15.70 -1.98
C ALA A 281 -0.06 14.98 -1.03
N ALA A 282 -0.92 15.73 -0.32
CA ALA A 282 -1.90 15.15 0.61
C ALA A 282 -2.98 14.36 -0.15
N GLU A 283 -3.50 14.94 -1.23
CA GLU A 283 -4.48 14.30 -2.12
C GLU A 283 -3.90 13.06 -2.79
N ALA A 284 -2.67 13.15 -3.30
CA ALA A 284 -1.97 12.00 -3.90
C ALA A 284 -1.76 10.87 -2.89
N ALA A 285 -1.36 11.19 -1.66
CA ALA A 285 -1.20 10.20 -0.59
C ALA A 285 -2.53 9.52 -0.25
N GLU A 286 -3.61 10.28 -0.15
CA GLU A 286 -4.95 9.76 0.15
C GLU A 286 -5.52 8.87 -0.96
N LEU A 287 -5.33 9.26 -2.23
CA LEU A 287 -5.65 8.38 -3.36
C LEU A 287 -4.84 7.09 -3.28
N PHE A 288 -3.52 7.16 -3.06
CA PHE A 288 -2.66 5.98 -2.98
C PHE A 288 -3.09 5.03 -1.84
N HIS A 289 -3.39 5.54 -0.65
CA HIS A 289 -3.90 4.72 0.46
C HIS A 289 -5.23 4.03 0.11
N ALA A 290 -6.09 4.71 -0.64
CA ALA A 290 -7.35 4.12 -1.08
C ALA A 290 -7.15 2.92 -2.04
N LEU A 291 -6.05 2.90 -2.82
CA LEU A 291 -5.70 1.78 -3.70
C LEU A 291 -5.38 0.49 -2.93
N TRP A 292 -5.11 0.53 -1.63
CA TRP A 292 -4.98 -0.69 -0.83
C TRP A 292 -6.27 -1.52 -0.78
N ASN A 293 -7.42 -0.88 -0.99
CA ASN A 293 -8.72 -1.55 -1.04
C ASN A 293 -9.16 -1.92 -2.46
N TYR A 294 -8.28 -1.79 -3.45
CA TYR A 294 -8.60 -2.09 -4.83
C TYR A 294 -8.86 -3.60 -5.01
N PRO A 295 -9.83 -4.04 -5.84
CA PRO A 295 -10.11 -5.46 -6.01
C PRO A 295 -8.88 -6.23 -6.53
N ALA A 296 -8.55 -7.37 -5.93
CA ALA A 296 -7.40 -8.19 -6.32
C ALA A 296 -7.39 -8.55 -7.82
N ALA A 297 -8.56 -8.79 -8.41
CA ALA A 297 -8.71 -9.09 -9.84
C ALA A 297 -8.35 -7.91 -10.76
N ALA A 298 -8.46 -6.66 -10.27
CA ALA A 298 -8.17 -5.45 -11.02
C ALA A 298 -6.73 -4.93 -10.78
N LEU A 299 -6.03 -5.46 -9.76
CA LEU A 299 -4.68 -5.03 -9.39
C LEU A 299 -3.65 -5.21 -10.53
N PRO A 300 -3.62 -6.31 -11.31
CA PRO A 300 -2.66 -6.43 -12.41
C PRO A 300 -2.77 -5.30 -13.44
N ALA A 301 -4.00 -4.86 -13.75
CA ALA A 301 -4.25 -3.75 -14.65
C ALA A 301 -3.84 -2.41 -14.03
N LEU A 302 -4.04 -2.23 -12.73
CA LEU A 302 -3.62 -1.04 -11.97
C LEU A 302 -2.10 -0.92 -11.93
N LEU A 303 -1.37 -1.99 -11.61
CA LEU A 303 0.08 -1.99 -11.59
C LEU A 303 0.65 -1.63 -12.97
N ALA A 304 0.10 -2.21 -14.05
CA ALA A 304 0.49 -1.86 -15.42
C ALA A 304 0.16 -0.40 -15.77
N ALA A 305 -0.93 0.16 -15.23
CA ALA A 305 -1.29 1.56 -15.43
C ALA A 305 -0.36 2.51 -14.66
N LEU A 306 0.02 2.17 -13.43
CA LEU A 306 0.98 2.92 -12.63
C LEU A 306 2.36 2.96 -13.32
N GLU A 307 2.85 1.82 -13.82
CA GLU A 307 4.10 1.74 -14.58
C GLU A 307 4.07 2.62 -15.85
N ARG A 308 2.98 2.55 -16.63
CA ARG A 308 2.78 3.42 -17.81
C ARG A 308 2.73 4.89 -17.45
N ALA A 309 2.20 5.24 -16.28
CA ALA A 309 2.17 6.59 -15.74
C ALA A 309 3.49 7.01 -15.04
N GLY A 310 4.54 6.18 -15.11
CA GLY A 310 5.84 6.43 -14.49
C GLY A 310 5.92 6.17 -12.99
N GLN A 311 4.84 5.71 -12.35
CA GLN A 311 4.71 5.50 -10.91
C GLN A 311 5.24 4.12 -10.44
N HIS A 312 6.47 3.77 -10.84
CA HIS A 312 7.06 2.45 -10.55
C HIS A 312 7.25 2.20 -9.05
N ALA A 313 7.64 3.23 -8.28
CA ALA A 313 7.80 3.13 -6.83
C ALA A 313 6.47 2.83 -6.12
N ASP A 314 5.37 3.41 -6.60
CA ASP A 314 4.03 3.17 -6.07
C ASP A 314 3.55 1.77 -6.40
N ALA A 315 3.79 1.29 -7.62
CA ALA A 315 3.47 -0.07 -8.02
C ALA A 315 4.19 -1.10 -7.12
N ALA A 316 5.48 -0.87 -6.86
CA ALA A 316 6.27 -1.72 -5.97
C ALA A 316 5.77 -1.66 -4.52
N THR A 317 5.47 -0.45 -4.01
CA THR A 317 4.91 -0.26 -2.66
C THR A 317 3.56 -0.94 -2.52
N LEU A 318 2.67 -0.76 -3.50
CA LEU A 318 1.35 -1.39 -3.50
C LEU A 318 1.45 -2.92 -3.49
N LEU A 319 2.36 -3.50 -4.29
CA LEU A 319 2.58 -4.95 -4.28
C LEU A 319 3.12 -5.44 -2.92
N TRP A 320 4.01 -4.66 -2.30
CA TRP A 320 4.53 -4.96 -0.96
C TRP A 320 3.43 -4.95 0.10
N GLU A 321 2.56 -3.94 0.10
CA GLU A 321 1.42 -3.87 1.03
C GLU A 321 0.48 -5.08 0.85
N TRP A 322 0.21 -5.47 -0.39
CA TRP A 322 -0.57 -6.66 -0.71
C TRP A 322 0.08 -7.97 -0.26
N GLY A 323 1.40 -8.01 -0.12
CA GLY A 323 2.11 -9.16 0.46
C GLY A 323 1.77 -9.40 1.93
N SER A 324 1.16 -8.44 2.62
CA SER A 324 0.64 -8.54 3.99
C SER A 324 -0.85 -8.93 4.06
N ALA A 325 -1.56 -9.04 2.92
CA ALA A 325 -2.98 -9.38 2.88
C ALA A 325 -3.30 -10.77 3.47
N PRO A 326 -4.54 -11.06 3.92
CA PRO A 326 -4.93 -12.41 4.34
C PRO A 326 -4.67 -13.48 3.27
N ALA A 327 -4.41 -14.73 3.67
CA ALA A 327 -3.99 -15.79 2.75
C ALA A 327 -4.92 -15.97 1.53
N ALA A 328 -6.24 -15.91 1.72
CA ALA A 328 -7.20 -16.02 0.62
C ALA A 328 -7.10 -14.84 -0.39
N GLU A 329 -6.89 -13.62 0.12
CA GLU A 329 -6.73 -12.42 -0.71
C GLU A 329 -5.40 -12.45 -1.47
N LEU A 330 -4.32 -12.87 -0.79
CA LEU A 330 -3.01 -13.07 -1.40
C LEU A 330 -3.05 -14.15 -2.49
N ALA A 331 -3.74 -15.27 -2.25
CA ALA A 331 -3.94 -16.32 -3.25
C ALA A 331 -4.70 -15.83 -4.48
N SER A 332 -5.79 -15.08 -4.26
CA SER A 332 -6.57 -14.45 -5.33
C SER A 332 -5.72 -13.51 -6.17
N LEU A 333 -4.92 -12.66 -5.53
CA LEU A 333 -4.03 -11.74 -6.21
C LEU A 333 -2.92 -12.46 -6.98
N ALA A 334 -2.20 -13.40 -6.36
CA ALA A 334 -1.16 -14.18 -7.03
C ALA A 334 -1.70 -14.86 -8.29
N THR A 335 -2.94 -15.38 -8.20
CA THR A 335 -3.63 -15.98 -9.34
C THR A 335 -3.98 -14.95 -10.42
N ALA A 336 -4.48 -13.77 -10.03
CA ALA A 336 -4.78 -12.70 -10.98
C ALA A 336 -3.52 -12.20 -11.71
N LEU A 337 -2.40 -12.07 -11.00
CA LEU A 337 -1.10 -11.70 -11.57
C LEU A 337 -0.62 -12.76 -12.57
N GLU A 338 -0.69 -14.05 -12.22
CA GLU A 338 -0.30 -15.13 -13.12
C GLU A 338 -1.15 -15.17 -14.40
N ARG A 339 -2.48 -15.05 -14.28
CA ARG A 339 -3.37 -14.97 -15.44
C ARG A 339 -3.13 -13.73 -16.29
N GLY A 340 -2.68 -12.64 -15.67
CA GLY A 340 -2.28 -11.40 -16.34
C GLY A 340 -0.88 -11.44 -16.96
N GLY A 341 -0.18 -12.59 -16.95
CA GLY A 341 1.19 -12.72 -17.48
C GLY A 341 2.25 -12.05 -16.62
N ARG A 342 1.92 -11.69 -15.37
CA ARG A 342 2.82 -11.03 -14.40
C ARG A 342 3.42 -12.03 -13.41
N SER A 343 3.95 -13.14 -13.92
CA SER A 343 4.51 -14.23 -13.09
C SER A 343 5.67 -13.78 -12.19
N GLY A 344 6.45 -12.77 -12.61
CA GLY A 344 7.51 -12.19 -11.79
C GLY A 344 7.00 -11.51 -10.52
N ASP A 345 5.87 -10.80 -10.62
CA ASP A 345 5.23 -10.15 -9.48
C ASP A 345 4.51 -11.16 -8.59
N ALA A 346 3.85 -12.17 -9.19
CA ALA A 346 3.27 -13.29 -8.45
C ALA A 346 4.33 -14.01 -7.62
N ARG A 347 5.51 -14.27 -8.21
CA ARG A 347 6.66 -14.84 -7.51
C ARG A 347 7.16 -13.93 -6.39
N THR A 348 7.28 -12.63 -6.63
CA THR A 348 7.73 -11.65 -5.62
C THR A 348 6.77 -11.61 -4.43
N LEU A 349 5.46 -11.61 -4.70
CA LEU A 349 4.40 -11.65 -3.69
C LEU A 349 4.46 -12.94 -2.86
N LEU A 350 4.62 -14.10 -3.50
CA LEU A 350 4.75 -15.40 -2.82
C LEU A 350 6.05 -15.51 -2.03
N ARG A 351 7.14 -14.93 -2.53
CA ARG A 351 8.40 -14.81 -1.81
C ARG A 351 8.23 -14.01 -0.53
N GLN A 352 7.50 -12.90 -0.56
CA GLN A 352 7.22 -12.10 0.63
C GLN A 352 6.37 -12.88 1.65
N ALA A 353 5.44 -13.71 1.17
CA ALA A 353 4.64 -14.59 2.04
C ALA A 353 5.50 -15.59 2.83
N ALA A 354 6.74 -15.85 2.43
CA ALA A 354 7.62 -16.80 3.11
C ALA A 354 7.87 -16.49 4.60
N GLY A 355 7.69 -15.24 5.05
CA GLY A 355 7.81 -14.88 6.48
C GLY A 355 6.65 -15.36 7.36
N ARG A 356 5.56 -15.87 6.77
CA ARG A 356 4.32 -16.21 7.50
C ARG A 356 4.45 -17.47 8.37
N PRO A 357 3.56 -17.65 9.36
CA PRO A 357 3.45 -18.90 10.12
C PRO A 357 3.16 -20.11 9.23
N THR A 358 3.60 -21.29 9.65
CA THR A 358 3.42 -22.54 8.89
C THR A 358 1.96 -22.85 8.56
N ALA A 359 1.04 -22.62 9.50
CA ALA A 359 -0.39 -22.86 9.27
C ALA A 359 -0.95 -21.99 8.13
N ASP A 360 -0.57 -20.71 8.09
CA ASP A 360 -0.98 -19.78 7.03
C ASP A 360 -0.39 -20.18 5.68
N LEU A 361 0.86 -20.64 5.65
CA LEU A 361 1.53 -21.11 4.44
C LEU A 361 0.88 -22.38 3.87
N THR A 362 0.51 -23.34 4.73
CA THR A 362 -0.23 -24.54 4.33
C THR A 362 -1.60 -24.19 3.76
N ALA A 363 -2.33 -23.28 4.42
CA ALA A 363 -3.61 -22.78 3.92
C ALA A 363 -3.45 -22.08 2.56
N LEU A 364 -2.47 -21.19 2.44
CA LEU A 364 -2.14 -20.48 1.21
C LEU A 364 -1.84 -21.47 0.06
N ALA A 365 -0.90 -22.40 0.28
CA ALA A 365 -0.52 -23.41 -0.71
C ALA A 365 -1.72 -24.26 -1.18
N SER A 366 -2.66 -24.56 -0.29
CA SER A 366 -3.87 -25.34 -0.61
C SER A 366 -4.91 -24.55 -1.41
N THR A 367 -4.92 -23.22 -1.29
CA THR A 367 -5.85 -22.35 -2.05
C THR A 367 -5.32 -21.93 -3.41
N LEU A 368 -4.00 -22.00 -3.62
CA LEU A 368 -3.37 -21.57 -4.87
C LEU A 368 -3.63 -22.59 -5.99
N PRO A 369 -4.06 -22.14 -7.19
CA PRO A 369 -4.14 -23.00 -8.36
C PRO A 369 -2.75 -23.21 -8.98
N ALA A 370 -2.55 -24.37 -9.61
CA ALA A 370 -1.33 -24.63 -10.38
C ALA A 370 -1.08 -23.53 -11.44
N PRO A 371 0.18 -23.09 -11.65
CA PRO A 371 1.43 -23.64 -11.09
C PRO A 371 1.88 -23.03 -9.75
N LEU A 372 1.09 -22.12 -9.16
CA LEU A 372 1.53 -21.26 -8.05
C LEU A 372 1.92 -21.97 -6.75
N PRO A 373 1.32 -23.10 -6.33
CA PRO A 373 1.79 -23.84 -5.17
C PRO A 373 3.26 -24.25 -5.29
N ALA A 374 3.68 -24.72 -6.47
CA ALA A 374 5.06 -25.13 -6.69
C ALA A 374 6.02 -23.93 -6.60
N VAL A 375 5.61 -22.77 -7.14
CA VAL A 375 6.37 -21.51 -7.01
C VAL A 375 6.55 -21.13 -5.55
N LEU A 376 5.47 -21.16 -4.75
CA LEU A 376 5.55 -20.88 -3.32
C LEU A 376 6.49 -21.86 -2.60
N LEU A 377 6.34 -23.16 -2.84
CA LEU A 377 7.16 -24.19 -2.19
C LEU A 377 8.65 -24.06 -2.57
N HIS A 378 8.96 -23.66 -3.79
CA HIS A 378 10.32 -23.33 -4.22
C HIS A 378 10.90 -22.14 -3.45
N GLU A 379 10.12 -21.05 -3.31
CA GLU A 379 10.55 -19.88 -2.52
C GLU A 379 10.72 -20.22 -1.03
N LEU A 380 9.85 -21.07 -0.47
CA LEU A 380 9.96 -21.53 0.91
C LEU A 380 11.21 -22.39 1.13
N ALA A 381 11.51 -23.32 0.23
CA ALA A 381 12.71 -24.14 0.31
C ALA A 381 13.99 -23.28 0.28
N ALA A 382 13.99 -22.19 -0.50
CA ALA A 382 15.12 -21.27 -0.59
C ALA A 382 15.29 -20.36 0.65
N LEU A 383 14.20 -19.96 1.31
CA LEU A 383 14.21 -18.93 2.35
C LEU A 383 14.05 -19.45 3.78
N ARG A 384 13.44 -20.62 3.98
CA ARG A 384 13.16 -21.15 5.33
C ARG A 384 14.28 -22.06 5.82
N PRO A 385 14.61 -22.02 7.11
CA PRO A 385 15.55 -22.95 7.71
C PRO A 385 15.01 -24.39 7.71
N PRO A 386 15.90 -25.41 7.77
CA PRO A 386 15.51 -26.83 7.72
C PRO A 386 14.43 -27.23 8.74
N ALA A 387 14.53 -26.76 9.99
CA ALA A 387 13.57 -27.09 11.04
C ALA A 387 12.13 -26.63 10.71
N GLU A 388 12.01 -25.51 10.00
CA GLU A 388 10.72 -24.97 9.59
C GLU A 388 10.15 -25.67 8.37
N LEU A 389 11.03 -26.07 7.44
CA LEU A 389 10.64 -26.91 6.32
C LEU A 389 10.15 -28.29 6.78
N VAL A 390 10.72 -28.86 7.85
CA VAL A 390 10.20 -30.10 8.46
C VAL A 390 8.81 -29.88 9.06
N ARG A 391 8.59 -28.78 9.80
CA ARG A 391 7.26 -28.44 10.33
C ARG A 391 6.23 -28.25 9.21
N LEU A 392 6.62 -27.56 8.13
CA LEU A 392 5.79 -27.38 6.96
C LEU A 392 5.48 -28.72 6.28
N ALA A 393 6.48 -29.56 6.07
CA ALA A 393 6.31 -30.89 5.47
C ALA A 393 5.36 -31.77 6.29
N ALA A 394 5.47 -31.76 7.62
CA ALA A 394 4.53 -32.45 8.51
C ALA A 394 3.10 -31.92 8.34
N ALA A 395 2.91 -30.59 8.29
CA ALA A 395 1.60 -29.99 8.05
C ALA A 395 1.03 -30.30 6.66
N LEU A 396 1.89 -30.53 5.67
CA LEU A 396 1.50 -30.88 4.29
C LEU A 396 1.30 -32.38 4.07
N GLU A 397 1.62 -33.25 5.03
CA GLU A 397 1.56 -34.71 4.84
C GLU A 397 0.17 -35.21 4.41
N ALA A 398 -0.89 -34.60 4.95
CA ALA A 398 -2.27 -34.87 4.55
C ALA A 398 -2.58 -34.46 3.09
N HIS A 399 -1.82 -33.52 2.54
CA HIS A 399 -1.95 -32.98 1.19
C HIS A 399 -0.87 -33.57 0.26
N ARG A 400 -1.05 -34.85 -0.12
CA ARG A 400 -0.02 -35.65 -0.83
C ARG A 400 0.62 -34.95 -2.03
N GLU A 401 -0.15 -34.21 -2.83
CA GLU A 401 0.35 -33.49 -4.00
C GLU A 401 1.27 -32.32 -3.62
N LEU A 402 0.92 -31.54 -2.60
CA LEU A 402 1.74 -30.44 -2.10
C LEU A 402 3.01 -30.95 -1.41
N TYR A 403 2.88 -32.02 -0.64
CA TYR A 403 4.03 -32.70 -0.04
C TYR A 403 4.98 -33.22 -1.12
N ALA A 404 4.46 -33.87 -2.16
CA ALA A 404 5.26 -34.35 -3.28
C ALA A 404 5.94 -33.20 -4.04
N ALA A 405 5.26 -32.08 -4.25
CA ALA A 405 5.84 -30.89 -4.87
C ALA A 405 6.98 -30.30 -4.03
N LEU A 406 6.81 -30.19 -2.70
CA LEU A 406 7.89 -29.76 -1.81
C LEU A 406 9.08 -30.71 -1.89
N LEU A 407 8.81 -32.02 -1.85
CA LEU A 407 9.86 -33.03 -1.92
C LEU A 407 10.61 -32.99 -3.26
N SER A 408 9.92 -32.74 -4.38
CA SER A 408 10.55 -32.57 -5.70
C SER A 408 11.59 -31.45 -5.66
N VAL A 409 11.21 -30.27 -5.13
CA VAL A 409 12.12 -29.12 -4.98
C VAL A 409 13.35 -29.50 -4.15
N LEU A 410 13.15 -30.17 -3.01
CA LEU A 410 14.26 -30.53 -2.12
C LEU A 410 15.21 -31.57 -2.74
N ILE A 411 14.69 -32.48 -3.56
CA ILE A 411 15.49 -33.52 -4.24
C ILE A 411 16.23 -32.93 -5.45
N GLU A 412 15.59 -32.07 -6.24
CA GLU A 412 16.22 -31.40 -7.38
C GLU A 412 17.48 -30.63 -6.97
N GLU A 413 17.46 -30.06 -5.76
CA GLU A 413 18.61 -29.37 -5.17
C GLU A 413 19.15 -30.11 -3.94
N GLU A 414 19.23 -31.46 -4.01
CA GLU A 414 19.63 -32.31 -2.89
C GLU A 414 20.91 -31.81 -2.19
N GLY A 415 21.92 -31.40 -2.96
CA GLY A 415 23.18 -30.87 -2.42
C GLY A 415 23.00 -29.69 -1.46
N ARG A 416 22.04 -28.81 -1.73
CA ARG A 416 21.68 -27.65 -0.89
C ARG A 416 20.80 -28.05 0.30
N HIS A 417 19.95 -29.06 0.11
CA HIS A 417 18.92 -29.46 1.07
C HIS A 417 19.21 -30.77 1.82
N ARG A 418 20.43 -31.29 1.78
CA ARG A 418 20.83 -32.53 2.48
C ARG A 418 20.40 -32.57 3.95
N THR A 419 20.63 -31.47 4.67
CA THR A 419 20.26 -31.34 6.09
C THR A 419 18.74 -31.40 6.29
N THR A 420 17.97 -30.73 5.43
CA THR A 420 16.50 -30.77 5.48
C THR A 420 15.99 -32.18 5.20
N LEU A 421 16.50 -32.85 4.15
CA LEU A 421 16.13 -34.23 3.83
C LEU A 421 16.49 -35.21 4.96
N ALA A 422 17.66 -35.05 5.60
CA ALA A 422 18.02 -35.84 6.76
C ALA A 422 17.04 -35.62 7.93
N ALA A 423 16.70 -34.36 8.21
CA ALA A 423 15.75 -34.01 9.28
C ALA A 423 14.33 -34.54 9.02
N LEU A 424 13.87 -34.57 7.76
CA LEU A 424 12.61 -35.21 7.39
C LEU A 424 12.61 -36.70 7.72
N ARG A 425 13.70 -37.43 7.41
CA ARG A 425 13.83 -38.85 7.75
C ARG A 425 13.81 -39.08 9.25
N THR A 426 14.52 -38.24 10.02
CA THR A 426 14.52 -38.32 11.49
C THR A 426 13.13 -38.05 12.08
N ALA A 427 12.33 -37.18 11.44
CA ALA A 427 10.94 -36.93 11.81
C ALA A 427 9.96 -38.02 11.33
N GLY A 428 10.44 -39.06 10.65
CA GLY A 428 9.61 -40.15 10.13
C GLY A 428 8.83 -39.82 8.85
N LEU A 429 9.13 -38.68 8.20
CA LEU A 429 8.45 -38.25 6.99
C LEU A 429 9.06 -38.90 5.74
N PRO A 430 8.24 -39.27 4.73
CA PRO A 430 8.72 -39.99 3.55
C PRO A 430 9.57 -39.08 2.65
N THR A 431 10.84 -39.41 2.43
CA THR A 431 11.74 -38.61 1.56
C THR A 431 11.93 -39.17 0.15
N THR A 432 11.07 -40.09 -0.27
CA THR A 432 11.04 -40.63 -1.63
C THR A 432 9.72 -40.25 -2.28
N THR A 433 9.76 -39.69 -3.48
CA THR A 433 8.56 -39.46 -4.27
C THR A 433 7.96 -40.83 -4.64
N ALA A 434 6.72 -41.11 -4.22
CA ALA A 434 6.06 -42.35 -4.62
C ALA A 434 6.00 -42.41 -6.16
N PRO A 435 6.29 -43.56 -6.79
CA PRO A 435 6.22 -43.66 -8.24
C PRO A 435 4.79 -43.34 -8.69
N ALA A 436 4.66 -42.42 -9.65
CA ALA A 436 3.37 -42.11 -10.27
C ALA A 436 2.76 -43.44 -10.73
N ARG A 437 1.65 -43.84 -10.11
CA ARG A 437 0.99 -45.12 -10.44
C ARG A 437 0.64 -45.09 -11.92
N SER A 438 1.42 -45.81 -12.73
CA SER A 438 1.21 -45.92 -14.16
C SER A 438 -0.22 -46.40 -14.40
N ARG A 439 -1.04 -45.57 -15.07
CA ARG A 439 -2.40 -45.91 -15.54
C ARG A 439 -2.42 -46.98 -16.66
N TRP A 440 -1.47 -47.93 -16.63
CA TRP A 440 -1.28 -48.98 -17.64
C TRP A 440 -1.72 -50.37 -17.18
N GLY A 441 -2.56 -50.44 -16.13
CA GLY A 441 -3.01 -51.70 -15.52
C GLY A 441 -4.52 -51.96 -15.56
N ARG A 442 -5.26 -51.41 -16.53
CA ARG A 442 -6.62 -51.88 -16.84
C ARG A 442 -6.80 -51.94 -18.36
N ARG A 443 -6.59 -53.12 -18.91
CA ARG A 443 -7.22 -53.57 -20.15
C ARG A 443 -7.92 -54.88 -19.84
#